data_AF-A0A7C1B168-F1
#
_entry.id   AF-A0A7C1B168-F1
#
_cell.length_a   1.000
_cell.length_b   1.000
_cell.length_c   1.000
_cell.angle_alpha   90.00
_cell.angle_beta   90.00
_cell.angle_gamma   90.00
#
_symmetry.space_group_name_H-M   'P 1'
#
loop_
_entity.id
_entity.type
_entity.pdbx_description
1 polymer ?
#
loop_
_entity_poly.entity_id
_entity_poly.type
_entity_poly.pdbx_seq_one_letter_code
_entity_poly.pdbx_strand_id
1 'polypeptide(L)'
;MNLMKDDISLLMVSFFWGITFVVVKEAIEFIPPFSFLFYRFSITFLLLLLVSIGRLKNLDLETLKSGIFIGSFLFLGYGFQTVGLRETTPANAGFITGLSVVIVPFVSSLLLKLKPQKNVIAGVILATAGLIFLSFQRFMISYGDFLILLCA
;
A
#
# COMPACT_ATOMS: atom_id res chain seq x y z
N MET A 1 2.17 -23.96 -14.06
CA MET A 1 2.04 -22.56 -13.60
C MET A 1 3.47 -22.05 -13.46
N ASN A 2 3.96 -21.30 -14.44
CA ASN A 2 5.39 -21.07 -14.63
C ASN A 2 5.86 -19.98 -13.68
N LEU A 3 6.70 -20.32 -12.70
CA LEU A 3 7.28 -19.40 -11.69
C LEU A 3 7.75 -18.07 -12.31
N MET A 4 8.33 -18.12 -13.51
CA MET A 4 8.81 -16.94 -14.24
C MET A 4 7.70 -15.94 -14.63
N LYS A 5 6.44 -16.36 -14.82
CA LYS A 5 5.31 -15.47 -15.10
C LYS A 5 4.84 -14.73 -13.84
N ASP A 6 4.92 -15.40 -12.69
CA ASP A 6 4.50 -14.85 -11.40
C ASP A 6 5.51 -13.78 -10.95
N ASP A 7 6.81 -14.04 -11.12
CA ASP A 7 7.88 -13.09 -10.83
C ASP A 7 7.80 -11.81 -11.69
N ILE A 8 7.53 -11.96 -12.99
CA ILE A 8 7.35 -10.81 -13.90
C ILE A 8 6.11 -9.98 -13.49
N SER A 9 5.03 -10.65 -13.06
CA SER A 9 3.81 -9.97 -12.62
C SER A 9 4.07 -9.15 -11.35
N LEU A 10 4.82 -9.70 -10.39
CA LEU A 10 5.24 -8.98 -9.19
C LEU A 10 6.12 -7.78 -9.51
N LEU A 11 7.06 -7.94 -10.45
CA LEU A 11 7.95 -6.86 -10.87
C LEU A 11 7.18 -5.71 -11.53
N MET A 12 6.19 -6.03 -12.37
CA MET A 12 5.28 -5.04 -12.96
C MET A 12 4.47 -4.31 -11.88
N VAL A 13 3.92 -5.03 -10.91
CA VAL A 13 3.18 -4.42 -9.79
C VAL A 13 4.08 -3.46 -9.03
N SER A 14 5.30 -3.86 -8.65
CA SER A 14 6.25 -2.99 -7.95
C SER A 14 6.63 -1.76 -8.78
N PHE A 15 6.79 -1.89 -10.09
CA PHE A 15 7.07 -0.78 -10.99
C PHE A 15 5.93 0.25 -11.03
N PHE A 16 4.69 -0.20 -11.25
CA PHE A 16 3.52 0.69 -11.25
C PHE A 16 3.30 1.34 -9.89
N TRP A 17 3.53 0.60 -8.79
CA TRP A 17 3.44 1.14 -7.44
C TRP A 17 4.48 2.25 -7.19
N GLY A 18 5.73 2.03 -7.60
CA GLY A 18 6.80 3.02 -7.48
C GLY A 18 6.48 4.32 -8.22
N ILE A 19 6.06 4.22 -9.49
CA ILE A 19 5.67 5.39 -10.30
C ILE A 19 4.50 6.15 -9.67
N THR A 20 3.56 5.43 -9.06
CA THR A 20 2.37 6.04 -8.44
C THR A 20 2.74 7.07 -7.38
N PHE A 21 3.80 6.86 -6.58
CA PHE A 21 4.22 7.87 -5.59
C PHE A 21 4.64 9.20 -6.23
N VAL A 22 5.30 9.16 -7.39
CA VAL A 22 5.71 10.36 -8.12
C VAL A 22 4.49 11.05 -8.74
N VAL A 23 3.64 10.29 -9.43
CA VAL A 23 2.44 10.83 -10.08
C VAL A 23 1.44 11.40 -9.08
N VAL A 24 1.21 10.72 -7.95
CA VAL A 24 0.31 11.21 -6.91
C VAL A 24 0.88 12.47 -6.26
N LYS A 25 2.19 12.52 -6.00
CA LYS A 25 2.84 13.71 -5.44
C LYS A 25 2.61 14.94 -6.32
N GLU A 26 2.77 14.79 -7.63
CA GLU A 26 2.51 15.85 -8.60
C GLU A 26 1.02 16.20 -8.64
N ALA A 27 0.12 15.21 -8.67
CA ALA A 27 -1.33 15.46 -8.72
C ALA A 27 -1.86 16.23 -7.49
N ILE A 28 -1.37 15.92 -6.29
CA ILE A 28 -1.83 16.57 -5.04
C ILE A 28 -1.27 17.99 -4.85
N GLU A 29 -0.40 18.46 -5.74
CA GLU A 29 -0.02 19.89 -5.81
C GLU A 29 -1.13 20.72 -6.47
N PHE A 30 -1.90 20.12 -7.38
CA PHE A 30 -2.99 20.80 -8.10
C PHE A 30 -4.35 20.65 -7.42
N ILE A 31 -4.60 19.51 -6.76
CA ILE A 31 -5.88 19.22 -6.11
C ILE A 31 -5.70 18.71 -4.67
N PRO A 32 -6.65 18.99 -3.75
CA PRO A 32 -6.56 18.50 -2.38
C PRO A 32 -6.49 16.96 -2.29
N PRO A 33 -5.75 16.39 -1.32
CA PRO A 33 -5.55 14.93 -1.17
C PRO A 33 -6.84 14.12 -1.17
N PHE A 34 -7.85 14.53 -0.40
CA PHE A 34 -9.12 13.81 -0.31
C PHE A 34 -9.94 13.90 -1.61
N SER A 35 -9.81 15.01 -2.36
CA SER A 35 -10.45 15.14 -3.67
C SER A 35 -9.79 14.22 -4.70
N PHE A 36 -8.45 14.13 -4.70
CA PHE A 36 -7.73 13.16 -5.52
C PHE A 36 -8.18 11.72 -5.22
N LEU A 37 -8.25 11.37 -3.92
CA LEU A 37 -8.72 10.05 -3.49
C LEU A 37 -10.16 9.77 -3.93
N PHE A 38 -11.06 10.75 -3.81
CA PHE A 38 -12.44 10.60 -4.26
C PHE A 38 -12.48 10.22 -5.74
N TYR A 39 -11.84 10.99 -6.63
CA TYR A 39 -11.83 10.66 -8.06
C TYR A 39 -11.19 9.30 -8.36
N ARG A 40 -10.04 9.00 -7.73
CA ARG A 40 -9.34 7.72 -7.90
C ARG A 40 -10.22 6.52 -7.51
N PHE A 41 -10.87 6.59 -6.36
CA PHE A 41 -11.73 5.50 -5.87
C PHE A 41 -13.08 5.46 -6.57
N SER A 42 -13.64 6.58 -7.02
CA SER A 42 -14.87 6.59 -7.84
C SER A 42 -14.64 5.89 -9.18
N ILE A 43 -13.53 6.17 -9.87
CA ILE A 43 -13.19 5.49 -11.13
C ILE A 43 -13.00 3.99 -10.87
N THR A 44 -12.24 3.63 -9.84
CA THR A 44 -12.01 2.23 -9.46
C THR A 44 -13.32 1.51 -9.13
N PHE A 45 -14.21 2.16 -8.38
CA PHE A 45 -15.52 1.63 -8.02
C PHE A 45 -16.38 1.37 -9.26
N LEU A 46 -16.47 2.33 -10.18
CA LEU A 46 -17.26 2.17 -11.41
C LEU A 46 -16.73 1.03 -12.30
N LEU A 47 -15.42 0.94 -12.47
CA LEU A 47 -14.79 -0.13 -13.25
C LEU A 47 -15.06 -1.51 -12.62
N LEU A 48 -14.85 -1.64 -11.30
CA LEU A 48 -15.11 -2.89 -10.59
C LEU A 48 -16.59 -3.25 -10.58
N LEU A 49 -17.47 -2.26 -10.47
CA LEU A 49 -18.91 -2.44 -10.53
C LEU A 49 -19.33 -3.01 -11.88
N LEU A 50 -18.82 -2.48 -12.99
CA LEU A 50 -19.11 -2.98 -14.34
C LEU A 50 -18.68 -4.43 -14.53
N VAL A 51 -17.47 -4.78 -14.08
CA VAL A 51 -16.94 -6.15 -14.17
C VAL A 51 -17.70 -7.12 -13.26
N SER A 52 -18.17 -6.63 -12.11
CA SER A 52 -18.74 -7.49 -11.06
C SER A 52 -20.27 -7.45 -11.00
N ILE A 53 -20.93 -6.76 -11.94
CA ILE A 53 -22.37 -6.50 -11.88
C ILE A 53 -23.22 -7.77 -11.80
N GLY A 54 -22.78 -8.85 -12.48
CA GLY A 54 -23.44 -10.16 -12.43
C GLY A 54 -23.30 -10.87 -11.09
N ARG A 55 -22.29 -10.53 -10.28
CA ARG A 55 -22.02 -11.12 -8.97
C ARG A 55 -22.73 -10.40 -7.82
N LEU A 56 -23.23 -9.18 -8.06
CA LEU A 56 -23.96 -8.39 -7.06
C LEU A 56 -25.24 -9.07 -6.58
N LYS A 57 -25.83 -9.97 -7.39
CA LYS A 57 -27.04 -10.71 -7.05
C LYS A 57 -26.88 -11.64 -5.84
N ASN A 58 -25.64 -12.04 -5.53
CA ASN A 58 -25.32 -12.93 -4.41
C ASN A 58 -24.70 -12.17 -3.22
N LEU A 59 -24.88 -10.85 -3.15
CA LEU A 59 -24.36 -10.05 -2.04
C LEU A 59 -25.16 -10.34 -0.77
N ASP A 60 -24.49 -10.99 0.18
CA ASP A 60 -25.00 -11.16 1.53
C ASP A 60 -24.59 -9.98 2.45
N LEU A 61 -25.40 -9.73 3.48
CA LEU A 61 -25.18 -8.65 4.45
C LEU A 61 -23.87 -8.84 5.22
N GLU A 62 -23.44 -10.08 5.49
CA GLU A 62 -22.14 -10.35 6.12
C GLU A 62 -20.98 -9.94 5.21
N THR A 63 -21.09 -10.20 3.90
CA THR A 63 -20.09 -9.79 2.92
C THR A 63 -20.00 -8.27 2.84
N LEU A 64 -21.16 -7.59 2.89
CA LEU A 64 -21.20 -6.12 2.90
C LEU A 64 -20.57 -5.53 4.16
N LYS A 65 -20.88 -6.07 5.35
CA LYS A 65 -20.27 -5.63 6.61
C LYS A 65 -18.75 -5.82 6.60
N SER A 66 -18.29 -6.97 6.13
CA SER A 66 -16.86 -7.28 6.00
C SER A 66 -16.17 -6.34 5.02
N GLY A 67 -16.84 -6.03 3.89
CA GLY A 67 -16.37 -5.07 2.90
C GLY A 67 -16.27 -3.65 3.44
N ILE A 68 -17.26 -3.18 4.21
CA ILE A 68 -17.23 -1.86 4.86
C ILE A 68 -16.11 -1.79 5.90
N PHE A 69 -15.92 -2.87 6.68
CA PHE A 69 -14.86 -2.93 7.69
C PHE A 69 -13.47 -2.83 7.04
N ILE A 70 -13.16 -3.71 6.09
CA ILE A 70 -11.86 -3.69 5.38
C ILE A 70 -11.70 -2.39 4.58
N GLY A 71 -12.77 -1.92 3.92
CA GLY A 71 -12.77 -0.68 3.16
C GLY A 71 -12.49 0.56 4.02
N SER A 72 -12.91 0.57 5.29
CA SER A 72 -12.61 1.65 6.23
C SER A 72 -11.12 1.70 6.57
N PHE A 73 -10.48 0.56 6.82
CA PHE A 73 -9.02 0.49 7.00
C PHE A 73 -8.28 0.92 5.73
N LEU A 74 -8.76 0.50 4.55
CA LEU A 74 -8.19 0.90 3.27
C LEU A 74 -8.28 2.43 3.08
N PHE A 75 -9.43 3.03 3.38
CA PHE A 75 -9.62 4.48 3.32
C PHE A 75 -8.67 5.22 4.25
N LEU A 76 -8.53 4.77 5.50
CA LEU A 76 -7.61 5.37 6.47
C LEU A 76 -6.15 5.26 5.99
N GLY A 77 -5.74 4.08 5.52
CA GLY A 77 -4.39 3.88 4.97
C GLY A 77 -4.10 4.82 3.81
N TYR A 78 -4.96 4.83 2.78
CA TYR A 78 -4.80 5.75 1.64
C TYR A 78 -4.88 7.23 2.03
N GLY A 79 -5.71 7.57 3.02
CA GLY A 79 -5.80 8.92 3.58
C GLY A 79 -4.48 9.36 4.20
N PHE A 80 -3.94 8.55 5.12
CA PHE A 80 -2.66 8.84 5.77
C PHE A 80 -1.51 8.85 4.77
N GLN A 81 -1.48 7.92 3.81
CA GLN A 81 -0.47 7.88 2.77
C GLN A 81 -0.50 9.13 1.89
N THR A 82 -1.68 9.52 1.39
CA THR A 82 -1.79 10.63 0.43
C THR A 82 -1.55 11.98 1.11
N VAL A 83 -2.03 12.16 2.34
CA VAL A 83 -1.73 13.35 3.14
C VAL A 83 -0.26 13.39 3.53
N GLY A 84 0.30 12.26 3.97
CA GLY A 84 1.72 12.18 4.31
C GLY A 84 2.64 12.45 3.12
N LEU A 85 2.27 11.96 1.92
CA LEU A 85 2.99 12.20 0.68
C LEU A 85 3.07 13.68 0.32
N ARG A 86 2.09 14.50 0.75
CA ARG A 86 2.15 15.95 0.56
C ARG A 86 3.33 16.58 1.29
N GLU A 87 3.66 16.08 2.47
CA GLU A 87 4.68 16.63 3.37
C GLU A 87 6.03 15.90 3.29
N THR A 88 6.13 14.79 2.54
CA THR A 88 7.38 14.04 2.33
C THR A 88 7.76 13.92 0.85
N THR A 89 8.87 13.24 0.57
CA THR A 89 9.33 12.90 -0.78
C THR A 89 8.78 11.55 -1.23
N PRO A 90 8.55 11.34 -2.55
CA PRO A 90 8.16 10.02 -3.08
C PRO A 90 9.12 8.89 -2.69
N ALA A 91 10.42 9.18 -2.60
CA ALA A 91 11.45 8.22 -2.20
C ALA A 91 11.28 7.79 -0.73
N ASN A 92 11.11 8.75 0.20
CA ASN A 92 10.85 8.45 1.61
C ASN A 92 9.52 7.72 1.79
N ALA A 93 8.48 8.15 1.08
CA ALA A 93 7.17 7.49 1.15
C ALA A 93 7.23 6.03 0.69
N GLY A 94 7.90 5.76 -0.42
CA GLY A 94 8.12 4.40 -0.92
C GLY A 94 8.94 3.56 0.06
N PHE A 95 10.00 4.12 0.64
CA PHE A 95 10.82 3.43 1.64
C PHE A 95 10.01 3.07 2.90
N ILE A 96 9.29 4.03 3.50
CA ILE A 96 8.52 3.82 4.73
C ILE A 96 7.39 2.83 4.47
N THR A 97 6.68 2.95 3.36
CA THR A 97 5.64 1.98 2.99
C THR A 97 6.24 0.59 2.77
N GLY A 98 7.48 0.51 2.25
CA GLY A 98 8.23 -0.74 2.11
C GLY A 98 8.59 -1.42 3.42
N LEU A 99 8.62 -0.70 4.56
CA LEU A 99 8.81 -1.29 5.88
C LEU A 99 7.68 -2.26 6.26
N SER A 100 6.52 -2.20 5.59
CA SER A 100 5.45 -3.20 5.71
C SER A 100 5.95 -4.63 5.50
N VAL A 101 7.00 -4.85 4.68
CA VAL A 101 7.62 -6.18 4.50
C VAL A 101 8.18 -6.73 5.82
N VAL A 102 8.61 -5.87 6.73
CA VAL A 102 9.07 -6.23 8.09
C VAL A 102 7.89 -6.25 9.06
N ILE A 103 7.03 -5.24 9.02
CA ILE A 103 5.93 -5.03 9.98
C ILE A 103 4.87 -6.14 9.85
N VAL A 104 4.44 -6.48 8.63
CA VAL A 104 3.38 -7.46 8.38
C VAL A 104 3.68 -8.85 8.96
N PRO A 105 4.82 -9.50 8.66
CA PRO A 105 5.13 -10.81 9.25
C PRO A 105 5.33 -10.75 10.76
N PHE A 106 5.84 -9.63 11.29
CA PHE A 106 5.98 -9.43 12.74
C PHE A 106 4.60 -9.34 13.43
N VAL A 107 3.71 -8.48 12.95
CA VAL A 107 2.35 -8.31 13.47
C VAL A 107 1.54 -9.61 13.29
N SER A 108 1.64 -10.25 12.13
CA SER A 108 1.01 -11.55 11.87
C SER A 108 1.49 -12.63 12.83
N SER A 109 2.79 -12.70 13.11
CA SER A 109 3.33 -13.64 14.10
C SER A 109 2.79 -13.39 15.50
N LEU A 110 2.63 -12.12 15.89
CA LEU A 110 2.09 -11.74 17.20
C LEU A 110 0.58 -12.04 17.33
N LEU A 111 -0.21 -11.67 16.32
CA LEU A 111 -1.66 -11.84 16.31
C LEU A 111 -2.09 -13.29 16.12
N LEU A 112 -1.48 -13.99 15.16
CA LEU A 112 -1.82 -15.38 14.83
C LEU A 112 -1.04 -16.38 15.68
N LYS A 113 -0.06 -15.92 16.48
CA LYS A 113 0.86 -16.76 17.29
C LYS A 113 1.60 -17.82 16.46
N LEU A 114 1.72 -17.59 15.16
CA LEU A 114 2.45 -18.46 14.23
C LEU A 114 3.90 -17.99 14.11
N LYS A 115 4.86 -18.91 14.17
CA LYS A 115 6.28 -18.57 13.98
C LYS A 115 6.57 -18.39 12.49
N PRO A 116 7.19 -17.26 12.07
CA PRO A 116 7.54 -17.05 10.67
C PRO A 116 8.57 -18.10 10.21
N GLN A 117 8.38 -18.62 9.00
CA GLN A 117 9.30 -19.59 8.42
C GLN A 117 10.68 -18.96 8.13
N LYS A 118 11.74 -19.78 8.14
CA LYS A 118 13.12 -19.30 7.90
C LYS A 118 13.27 -18.52 6.59
N ASN A 119 12.53 -18.92 5.54
CA ASN A 119 12.54 -18.25 4.25
C ASN A 119 11.94 -16.82 4.32
N VAL A 120 10.88 -16.64 5.13
CA VAL A 120 10.29 -15.32 5.38
C VAL A 120 11.30 -14.42 6.08
N ILE A 121 11.99 -14.94 7.09
CA ILE A 121 13.02 -14.18 7.84
C ILE A 121 14.16 -13.77 6.89
N ALA A 122 14.65 -14.67 6.04
CA ALA A 122 15.68 -14.34 5.06
C ALA A 122 15.20 -13.26 4.06
N GLY A 123 13.96 -13.35 3.57
CA GLY A 123 13.36 -12.34 2.71
C GLY A 123 13.22 -10.98 3.38
N VAL A 124 12.79 -10.95 4.65
CA VAL A 124 12.69 -9.73 5.48
C VAL A 124 14.06 -9.08 5.63
N ILE A 125 15.12 -9.85 5.93
CA ILE A 125 16.48 -9.32 6.08
C ILE A 125 16.98 -8.70 4.76
N LEU A 126 16.82 -9.42 3.65
CA LEU A 126 17.24 -8.94 2.32
C LEU A 126 16.46 -7.69 1.89
N ALA A 127 15.14 -7.67 2.08
CA ALA A 127 14.30 -6.51 1.79
C ALA A 127 14.68 -5.31 2.66
N THR A 128 14.93 -5.52 3.96
CA THR A 128 15.37 -4.47 4.88
C THR A 128 16.72 -3.89 4.44
N ALA A 129 17.67 -4.73 4.04
CA ALA A 129 18.95 -4.28 3.53
C ALA A 129 18.78 -3.42 2.26
N GLY A 130 17.97 -3.88 1.30
CA GLY A 130 17.65 -3.11 0.09
C GLY A 130 16.98 -1.77 0.38
N LEU A 131 16.05 -1.74 1.34
CA LEU A 131 15.41 -0.52 1.82
C LEU A 131 16.45 0.45 2.42
N ILE A 132 17.37 -0.01 3.26
CA ILE A 132 18.42 0.84 3.85
C ILE A 132 19.29 1.50 2.76
N PHE A 133 19.66 0.75 1.73
CA PHE A 133 20.40 1.29 0.59
C PHE A 133 19.62 2.37 -0.17
N LEU A 134 18.29 2.23 -0.28
CA LEU A 134 17.42 3.21 -0.90
C LEU A 134 17.35 4.54 -0.11
N SER A 135 17.46 4.46 1.22
CA SER A 135 17.21 5.58 2.14
C SER A 135 18.48 6.40 2.50
N PHE A 136 19.67 5.94 2.09
CA PHE A 136 20.96 6.50 2.54
C PHE A 136 21.20 7.98 2.15
N GLN A 137 20.38 8.57 1.27
CA GLN A 137 20.60 9.91 0.73
C GLN A 137 19.95 11.06 1.51
N ARG A 138 18.91 10.86 2.34
CA ARG A 138 18.25 11.98 3.06
C ARG A 138 17.32 11.54 4.21
N PHE A 139 17.87 11.31 5.40
CA PHE A 139 17.12 11.13 6.65
C PHE A 139 16.63 12.47 7.24
N MET A 140 15.88 13.26 6.48
CA MET A 140 15.10 14.36 7.09
C MET A 140 13.70 13.84 7.38
N ILE A 141 13.45 13.53 8.65
CA ILE A 141 12.15 13.04 9.12
C ILE A 141 11.16 14.21 9.09
N SER A 142 10.16 14.10 8.22
CA SER A 142 9.04 15.05 8.11
C SER A 142 7.82 14.53 8.86
N TYR A 143 6.87 15.42 9.19
CA TYR A 143 5.57 15.02 9.73
C TYR A 143 4.84 14.04 8.80
N GLY A 144 5.04 14.17 7.49
CA GLY A 144 4.48 13.25 6.50
C GLY A 144 4.98 11.81 6.64
N ASP A 145 6.20 11.61 7.12
CA ASP A 145 6.79 10.29 7.30
C ASP A 145 6.06 9.49 8.39
N PHE A 146 5.64 10.18 9.46
CA PHE A 146 4.83 9.58 10.52
C PHE A 146 3.45 9.15 10.01
N LEU A 147 2.81 9.98 9.18
CA LEU A 147 1.54 9.62 8.57
C LEU A 147 1.68 8.42 7.63
N ILE A 148 2.74 8.35 6.83
CA ILE A 148 2.98 7.20 5.96
C ILE A 148 3.30 5.95 6.77
N LEU A 149 3.99 6.07 7.91
CA LEU A 149 4.20 4.95 8.81
C LEU A 149 2.90 4.43 9.41
N LEU A 150 1.93 5.29 9.73
CA LEU A 150 0.60 4.88 10.19
C LEU A 150 -0.21 4.14 9.12
N CYS A 151 0.12 4.34 7.84
CA CYS A 151 -0.47 3.58 6.75
C CYS A 151 0.17 2.19 6.59
N ALA A 152 1.45 2.03 6.93
CA ALA A 152 2.27 0.86 6.62
C ALA A 152 2.12 -0.29 7.63
#